data_AF-A0A433CUV6-F1
#
_entry.id   AF-A0A433CUV6-F1
#
_cell.length_a   1.000
_cell.length_b   1.000
_cell.length_c   1.000
_cell.angle_alpha   90.00
_cell.angle_beta   90.00
_cell.angle_gamma   90.00
#
_symmetry.space_group_name_H-M   'P 1'
#
loop_
_entity.id
_entity.type
_entity.pdbx_description
1 polymer ?
#
loop_
_entity_poly.entity_id
_entity_poly.type
_entity_poly.pdbx_seq_one_letter_code
_entity_poly.pdbx_strand_id
1 'polypeptide(L)'
;MFALDFLDNLSIQEISSTSPRLAKKDSNPPATFMGIRVHKDGSIFPSEALVQKFNLEYPKATIVNKQLFDVESGAPLKDEQGNPITKRIVETPEGHFGFDVFSLHNWSQVENRLNMANIILVAVTPKKADKVDLFSNTKYNDDGTPKSSVLDQGAGTYGKDSLLPMLKEVYGHNVEDMDYVDLEVNLTKNIRSVAPSGIFNLPKLITRGEKKGKADFVRRENVDIFPLMIATPSIPVVEAAAEIAVPAAPAIASA
;
A
#
# COMPACT_ATOMS: atom_id res chain seq x y z
N MET A 1 28.02 -15.44 -0.23
CA MET A 1 27.03 -16.53 -0.21
C MET A 1 26.13 -16.25 0.98
N PHE A 2 24.92 -15.72 0.77
CA PHE A 2 23.98 -15.39 1.84
C PHE A 2 22.91 -16.49 1.88
N ALA A 3 22.82 -17.20 3.00
CA ALA A 3 21.83 -18.25 3.24
C ALA A 3 20.56 -17.62 3.84
N LEU A 4 19.40 -17.97 3.28
CA LEU A 4 18.08 -17.48 3.66
C LEU A 4 17.38 -18.52 4.56
N ASP A 5 18.05 -18.94 5.63
CA ASP A 5 17.62 -19.98 6.59
C ASP A 5 16.34 -19.63 7.38
N PHE A 6 15.66 -18.53 7.03
CA PHE A 6 14.47 -18.05 7.73
C PHE A 6 13.16 -18.63 7.16
N LEU A 7 13.22 -19.38 6.05
CA LEU A 7 12.04 -19.92 5.35
C LEU A 7 11.44 -21.17 6.03
N ASP A 8 12.11 -21.77 7.01
CA ASP A 8 11.73 -23.07 7.58
C ASP A 8 10.57 -23.02 8.60
N ASN A 9 10.03 -21.83 8.92
CA ASN A 9 9.10 -21.64 10.07
C ASN A 9 7.68 -21.12 9.73
N LEU A 10 7.22 -21.19 8.48
CA LEU A 10 5.85 -20.76 8.13
C LEU A 10 4.85 -21.93 8.19
N SER A 11 3.83 -21.86 9.06
CA SER A 11 2.69 -22.79 9.08
C SER A 11 1.37 -22.08 8.72
N ILE A 12 0.51 -22.78 7.98
CA ILE A 12 -0.77 -22.29 7.44
C ILE A 12 -1.90 -22.94 8.25
N GLN A 13 -2.85 -22.15 8.77
CA GLN A 13 -4.10 -22.65 9.36
C GLN A 13 -5.33 -21.87 8.85
N GLU A 14 -6.42 -22.62 8.70
CA GLU A 14 -7.69 -22.23 8.07
C GLU A 14 -8.69 -21.71 9.12
N ILE A 15 -9.39 -20.61 8.84
CA ILE A 15 -10.36 -19.99 9.79
C ILE A 15 -11.68 -19.66 9.06
N SER A 16 -12.79 -20.06 9.67
CA SER A 16 -14.18 -19.87 9.21
C SER A 16 -14.74 -18.49 9.60
N SER A 17 -15.50 -17.85 8.70
CA SER A 17 -16.05 -16.49 8.86
C SER A 17 -17.59 -16.41 8.80
N THR A 18 -18.16 -15.43 9.51
CA THR A 18 -19.51 -14.88 9.28
C THR A 18 -19.46 -13.37 9.56
N SER A 19 -19.88 -12.53 8.59
CA SER A 19 -19.66 -11.07 8.65
C SER A 19 -20.93 -10.19 8.59
N PRO A 20 -21.01 -9.13 9.42
CA PRO A 20 -21.86 -7.94 9.20
C PRO A 20 -21.08 -6.76 8.58
N ARG A 21 -21.79 -5.73 8.07
CA ARG A 21 -21.24 -4.52 7.41
C ARG A 21 -20.29 -3.73 8.33
N LEU A 22 -19.05 -3.50 7.87
CA LEU A 22 -18.01 -2.72 8.57
C LEU A 22 -18.35 -1.23 8.71
N ALA A 23 -18.09 -0.67 9.89
CA ALA A 23 -18.08 0.77 10.13
C ALA A 23 -16.74 1.39 9.68
N LYS A 24 -16.72 2.68 9.35
CA LYS A 24 -15.54 3.44 8.88
C LYS A 24 -14.32 3.37 9.82
N LYS A 25 -14.53 3.02 11.10
CA LYS A 25 -13.47 2.83 12.11
C LYS A 25 -12.61 1.58 11.84
N ASP A 26 -13.10 0.62 11.05
CA ASP A 26 -12.41 -0.64 10.75
C ASP A 26 -11.71 -0.63 9.38
N SER A 27 -11.70 0.50 8.68
CA SER A 27 -11.09 0.62 7.35
C SER A 27 -9.56 0.53 7.39
N ASN A 28 -8.92 1.05 8.45
CA ASN A 28 -7.47 1.03 8.63
C ASN A 28 -7.03 -0.14 9.54
N PRO A 29 -5.78 -0.62 9.42
CA PRO A 29 -5.18 -1.47 10.44
C PRO A 29 -5.10 -0.76 11.81
N PRO A 30 -4.79 -1.50 12.90
CA PRO A 30 -4.47 -0.89 14.19
C PRO A 30 -3.43 0.24 14.04
N ALA A 31 -3.61 1.35 14.76
CA ALA A 31 -2.77 2.54 14.61
C ALA A 31 -1.27 2.27 14.79
N THR A 32 -0.91 1.33 15.66
CA THR A 32 0.48 0.93 15.97
C THR A 32 1.07 -0.10 14.99
N PHE A 33 0.24 -0.71 14.14
CA PHE A 33 0.69 -1.68 13.15
C PHE A 33 1.61 -1.01 12.12
N MET A 34 2.61 -1.71 11.57
CA MET A 34 3.50 -1.16 10.55
C MET A 34 3.14 -1.72 9.17
N GLY A 35 2.02 -1.26 8.60
CA GLY A 35 1.54 -1.86 7.35
C GLY A 35 0.26 -1.28 6.80
N ILE A 36 -0.34 -2.03 5.87
CA ILE A 36 -1.54 -1.65 5.13
C ILE A 36 -2.62 -2.73 5.26
N ARG A 37 -3.89 -2.32 5.20
CA ARG A 37 -5.06 -3.18 5.10
C ARG A 37 -5.57 -3.14 3.67
N VAL A 38 -5.81 -4.31 3.09
CA VAL A 38 -6.39 -4.46 1.75
C VAL A 38 -7.75 -5.12 1.89
N HIS A 39 -8.81 -4.43 1.50
CA HIS A 39 -10.18 -4.95 1.53
C HIS A 39 -10.51 -5.68 0.24
N LYS A 40 -11.54 -6.52 0.28
CA LYS A 40 -12.04 -7.28 -0.89
C LYS A 40 -12.47 -6.42 -2.08
N ASP A 41 -12.86 -5.17 -1.85
CA ASP A 41 -13.22 -4.22 -2.92
C ASP A 41 -11.99 -3.57 -3.59
N GLY A 42 -10.79 -3.90 -3.11
CA GLY A 42 -9.52 -3.34 -3.55
C GLY A 42 -9.13 -2.05 -2.85
N SER A 43 -9.93 -1.53 -1.91
CA SER A 43 -9.52 -0.38 -1.11
C SER A 43 -8.33 -0.74 -0.22
N ILE A 44 -7.33 0.14 -0.19
CA ILE A 44 -6.09 -0.04 0.56
C ILE A 44 -5.93 1.13 1.51
N PHE A 45 -5.77 0.84 2.81
CA PHE A 45 -5.61 1.83 3.85
C PHE A 45 -4.35 1.56 4.66
N PRO A 46 -3.48 2.55 4.91
CA PRO A 46 -2.33 2.37 5.77
C PRO A 46 -2.71 2.53 7.25
N SER A 47 -1.88 1.99 8.13
CA SER A 47 -1.88 2.33 9.55
C SER A 47 -1.30 3.71 9.81
N GLU A 48 -1.63 4.29 10.95
CA GLU A 48 -1.10 5.59 11.37
C GLU A 48 0.42 5.57 11.56
N ALA A 49 0.97 4.52 12.22
CA ALA A 49 2.40 4.39 12.42
C ALA A 49 3.18 4.32 11.10
N LEU A 50 2.62 3.67 10.07
CA LEU A 50 3.22 3.63 8.74
C LEU A 50 3.21 5.00 8.06
N VAL A 51 2.08 5.73 8.18
CA VAL A 51 1.97 7.10 7.65
C VAL A 51 3.00 8.03 8.29
N GLN A 52 3.16 7.96 9.61
CA GLN A 52 4.14 8.77 10.34
C GLN A 52 5.58 8.36 9.98
N LYS A 53 5.88 7.06 9.94
CA LYS A 53 7.24 6.53 9.67
C LYS A 53 7.80 6.99 8.32
N PHE A 54 6.96 7.04 7.29
CA PHE A 54 7.36 7.35 5.92
C PHE A 54 6.82 8.68 5.40
N ASN A 55 6.26 9.53 6.27
CA ASN A 55 5.63 10.79 5.88
C ASN A 55 4.69 10.62 4.67
N LEU A 56 3.77 9.66 4.79
CA LEU A 56 2.85 9.32 3.70
C LEU A 56 1.70 10.31 3.57
N GLU A 57 1.46 11.19 4.54
CA GLU A 57 0.36 12.15 4.44
C GLU A 57 0.58 13.12 3.26
N TYR A 58 -0.53 13.59 2.68
CA TYR A 58 -0.50 14.57 1.62
C TYR A 58 -0.08 15.94 2.17
N PRO A 59 1.03 16.53 1.69
CA PRO A 59 1.46 17.84 2.16
C PRO A 59 0.53 18.94 1.67
N LYS A 60 0.53 20.08 2.37
CA LYS A 60 0.01 21.32 1.77
C LYS A 60 0.81 21.66 0.50
N ALA A 61 0.11 21.89 -0.60
CA ALA A 61 0.71 22.22 -1.89
C ALA A 61 0.68 23.73 -2.16
N THR A 62 1.58 24.19 -3.04
CA THR A 62 1.49 25.52 -3.63
C THR A 62 0.66 25.43 -4.91
N ILE A 63 -0.39 26.26 -5.01
CA ILE A 63 -1.27 26.32 -6.18
C ILE A 63 -0.85 27.51 -7.04
N VAL A 64 -0.38 27.25 -8.26
CA VAL A 64 0.06 28.27 -9.21
C VAL A 64 -0.79 28.19 -10.47
N ASN A 65 -1.40 29.31 -10.89
CA ASN A 65 -2.08 29.38 -12.18
C ASN A 65 -1.08 29.92 -13.21
N LYS A 66 -0.60 29.04 -14.10
CA LYS A 66 0.38 29.40 -15.13
C LYS A 66 -0.31 29.70 -16.44
N GLN A 67 0.03 30.82 -17.07
CA GLN A 67 -0.44 31.18 -18.40
C GLN A 67 0.00 30.13 -19.43
N LEU A 68 -0.92 29.71 -20.29
CA LEU A 68 -0.60 28.86 -21.44
C LEU A 68 -0.23 29.71 -22.65
N PHE A 69 0.73 29.20 -23.43
CA PHE A 69 1.23 29.84 -24.63
C PHE A 69 1.11 28.86 -25.80
N ASP A 70 0.84 29.41 -26.98
CA ASP A 70 0.88 28.67 -28.22
C ASP A 70 2.31 28.19 -28.52
N VAL A 71 2.44 26.94 -28.94
CA VAL A 71 3.75 26.29 -29.06
C VAL A 71 4.53 26.81 -30.27
N GLU A 72 3.84 27.24 -31.33
CA GLU A 72 4.48 27.69 -32.57
C GLU A 72 4.80 29.19 -32.55
N SER A 73 3.86 30.01 -32.10
CA SER A 73 3.98 31.48 -32.11
C SER A 73 4.52 32.06 -30.81
N GLY A 74 4.49 31.30 -29.70
CA GLY A 74 4.84 31.81 -28.36
C GLY A 74 3.86 32.84 -27.80
N ALA A 75 2.73 33.09 -28.47
CA ALA A 75 1.71 34.02 -28.04
C ALA A 75 0.86 33.43 -26.89
N PRO A 76 0.35 34.25 -25.93
CA PRO A 76 -0.52 33.74 -24.88
C PRO A 76 -1.82 33.22 -25.48
N LEU A 77 -2.21 32.00 -25.12
CA LEU A 77 -3.51 31.45 -25.48
C LEU A 77 -4.61 32.24 -24.78
N LYS A 78 -5.64 32.61 -25.54
CA LYS A 78 -6.80 33.36 -25.05
C LYS A 78 -8.08 32.60 -25.32
N ASP A 79 -9.08 32.76 -24.44
CA ASP A 79 -10.43 32.25 -24.65
C ASP A 79 -11.19 33.06 -25.72
N GLU A 80 -12.43 32.67 -26.01
CA GLU A 80 -13.31 33.34 -26.99
C GLU A 80 -13.61 34.80 -26.62
N GLN A 81 -13.44 35.17 -25.36
CA GLN A 81 -13.65 36.51 -24.82
C GLN A 81 -12.34 37.33 -24.77
N GLY A 82 -11.21 36.75 -25.19
CA GLY A 82 -9.90 37.39 -25.23
C GLY A 82 -9.14 37.36 -23.90
N ASN A 83 -9.62 36.64 -22.88
CA ASN A 83 -8.91 36.50 -21.60
C ASN A 83 -7.83 35.42 -21.67
N PRO A 84 -6.71 35.56 -20.94
CA PRO A 84 -5.65 34.57 -20.95
C PRO A 84 -6.08 33.21 -20.36
N ILE A 85 -5.83 32.12 -21.09
CA ILE A 85 -6.08 30.76 -20.61
C ILE A 85 -4.94 30.33 -19.67
N THR A 86 -5.30 29.97 -18.44
CA THR A 86 -4.34 29.48 -17.43
C THR A 86 -4.52 28.00 -17.13
N LYS A 87 -3.43 27.35 -16.72
CA LYS A 87 -3.41 25.98 -16.21
C LYS A 87 -3.04 26.01 -14.73
N ARG A 88 -3.88 25.38 -13.91
CA ARG A 88 -3.59 25.13 -12.49
C ARG A 88 -2.46 24.12 -12.37
N ILE A 89 -1.37 24.53 -11.74
CA ILE A 89 -0.22 23.72 -11.37
C ILE A 89 -0.26 23.52 -9.86
N VAL A 90 -0.04 22.28 -9.45
CA VAL A 90 0.04 21.88 -8.04
C VAL A 90 1.47 21.46 -7.77
N GLU A 91 2.16 22.23 -6.92
CA GLU A 91 3.53 21.95 -6.52
C GLU A 91 3.53 21.42 -5.09
N THR A 92 3.96 20.18 -4.91
CA THR A 92 4.08 19.56 -3.59
C THR A 92 5.50 19.70 -3.07
N PRO A 93 5.69 19.95 -1.75
CA PRO A 93 7.01 20.00 -1.15
C PRO A 93 7.70 18.62 -1.20
N GLU A 94 9.03 18.65 -1.12
CA GLU A 94 9.84 17.44 -1.01
C GLU A 94 9.72 16.79 0.37
N GLY A 95 10.25 15.57 0.51
CA GLY A 95 10.25 14.84 1.78
C GLY A 95 8.94 14.08 2.10
N HIS A 96 7.99 14.05 1.17
CA HIS A 96 6.77 13.26 1.25
C HIS A 96 6.82 12.07 0.30
N PHE A 97 6.39 10.89 0.77
CA PHE A 97 6.58 9.64 0.05
C PHE A 97 5.27 8.91 -0.22
N GLY A 98 5.27 8.10 -1.27
CA GLY A 98 4.28 7.04 -1.53
C GLY A 98 5.02 5.72 -1.74
N PHE A 99 4.31 4.70 -2.18
CA PHE A 99 4.92 3.40 -2.45
C PHE A 99 4.77 2.98 -3.90
N ASP A 100 5.86 2.46 -4.46
CA ASP A 100 5.81 1.56 -5.61
C ASP A 100 5.70 0.12 -5.08
N VAL A 101 4.76 -0.66 -5.60
CA VAL A 101 4.51 -2.05 -5.15
C VAL A 101 4.74 -3.00 -6.31
N PHE A 102 5.54 -4.04 -6.09
CA PHE A 102 5.94 -4.98 -7.13
C PHE A 102 6.33 -6.33 -6.56
N SER A 103 6.27 -7.40 -7.37
CA SER A 103 6.78 -8.71 -6.97
C SER A 103 8.27 -8.85 -7.28
N LEU A 104 9.00 -9.56 -6.42
CA LEU A 104 10.41 -9.90 -6.64
C LEU A 104 10.60 -10.68 -7.95
N HIS A 105 9.66 -11.56 -8.29
CA HIS A 105 9.72 -12.38 -9.50
C HIS A 105 9.75 -11.54 -10.79
N ASN A 106 9.05 -10.40 -10.79
CA ASN A 106 8.99 -9.49 -11.93
C ASN A 106 10.21 -8.55 -12.00
N TRP A 107 11.08 -8.56 -10.99
CA TRP A 107 12.20 -7.65 -10.90
C TRP A 107 13.45 -8.20 -11.59
N SER A 108 13.64 -7.81 -12.85
CA SER A 108 14.71 -8.29 -13.73
C SER A 108 16.13 -8.02 -13.23
N GLN A 109 16.33 -7.03 -12.35
CA GLN A 109 17.64 -6.72 -11.78
C GLN A 109 18.13 -7.73 -10.75
N VAL A 110 17.23 -8.55 -10.18
CA VAL A 110 17.63 -9.59 -9.22
C VAL A 110 17.99 -10.87 -9.97
N GLU A 111 19.27 -11.22 -9.90
CA GLU A 111 19.78 -12.50 -10.40
C GLU A 111 19.18 -13.66 -9.59
N ASN A 112 18.91 -14.79 -10.26
CA ASN A 112 18.32 -15.98 -9.64
C ASN A 112 16.94 -15.80 -8.98
N ARG A 113 16.21 -14.72 -9.27
CA ARG A 113 14.86 -14.45 -8.72
C ARG A 113 13.86 -15.60 -8.89
N LEU A 114 14.03 -16.44 -9.92
CA LEU A 114 13.18 -17.61 -10.17
C LEU A 114 13.34 -18.72 -9.13
N ASN A 115 14.49 -18.75 -8.43
CA ASN A 115 14.80 -19.71 -7.37
C ASN A 115 14.58 -19.12 -5.97
N MET A 116 14.10 -17.87 -5.88
CA MET A 116 13.82 -17.19 -4.63
C MET A 116 12.34 -17.30 -4.28
N ALA A 117 12.01 -17.25 -2.98
CA ALA A 117 10.63 -17.12 -2.53
C ALA A 117 9.99 -15.91 -3.20
N ASN A 118 8.86 -16.11 -3.87
CA ASN A 118 8.11 -15.02 -4.47
C ASN A 118 7.54 -14.16 -3.34
N ILE A 119 7.91 -12.89 -3.32
CA ILE A 119 7.48 -11.93 -2.29
C ILE A 119 7.07 -10.63 -2.95
N ILE A 120 6.09 -9.95 -2.35
CA ILE A 120 5.74 -8.58 -2.69
C ILE A 120 6.70 -7.64 -1.96
N LEU A 121 7.10 -6.60 -2.66
CA LEU A 121 8.03 -5.56 -2.20
C LEU A 121 7.36 -4.20 -2.31
N VAL A 122 7.71 -3.30 -1.40
CA VAL A 122 7.37 -1.89 -1.46
C VAL A 122 8.64 -1.05 -1.50
N ALA A 123 8.74 -0.14 -2.46
CA ALA A 123 9.78 0.88 -2.48
C ALA A 123 9.22 2.21 -1.98
N VAL A 124 9.97 2.86 -1.08
CA VAL A 124 9.65 4.19 -0.55
C VAL A 124 10.06 5.24 -1.57
N THR A 125 9.07 5.85 -2.22
CA THR A 125 9.31 6.70 -3.39
C THR A 125 8.77 8.10 -3.18
N PRO A 126 9.49 9.18 -3.55
CA PRO A 126 8.99 10.53 -3.44
C PRO A 126 7.67 10.72 -4.20
N LYS A 127 6.66 11.35 -3.60
CA LYS A 127 5.34 11.58 -4.25
C LYS A 127 5.42 12.40 -5.54
N LYS A 128 6.43 13.25 -5.67
CA LYS A 128 6.70 14.06 -6.87
C LYS A 128 7.13 13.20 -8.07
N ALA A 129 7.58 11.97 -7.82
CA ALA A 129 8.01 11.09 -8.88
C ALA A 129 6.80 10.55 -9.65
N ASP A 130 6.97 10.31 -10.95
CA ASP A 130 5.88 9.82 -11.79
C ASP A 130 5.53 8.36 -11.44
N LYS A 131 4.26 7.99 -11.69
CA LYS A 131 3.74 6.61 -11.63
C LYS A 131 3.94 5.91 -10.28
N VAL A 132 3.85 6.64 -9.17
CA VAL A 132 3.84 6.04 -7.82
C VAL A 132 2.49 5.38 -7.55
N ASP A 133 2.51 4.12 -7.14
CA ASP A 133 1.33 3.24 -7.11
C ASP A 133 0.35 3.58 -5.98
N LEU A 134 0.87 3.71 -4.77
CA LEU A 134 0.08 3.94 -3.57
C LEU A 134 0.38 5.30 -2.97
N PHE A 135 -0.69 5.93 -2.48
CA PHE A 135 -0.66 7.14 -1.67
C PHE A 135 0.03 8.33 -2.34
N SER A 136 0.17 8.37 -3.66
CA SER A 136 0.96 9.41 -4.34
C SER A 136 0.23 10.73 -4.51
N ASN A 137 -1.09 10.69 -4.68
CA ASN A 137 -1.87 11.85 -5.06
C ASN A 137 -3.18 12.03 -4.28
N THR A 138 -3.58 13.28 -4.17
CA THR A 138 -4.88 13.73 -3.69
C THR A 138 -5.32 14.95 -4.51
N LYS A 139 -6.58 15.36 -4.32
CA LYS A 139 -7.07 16.64 -4.81
C LYS A 139 -6.76 17.71 -3.77
N TYR A 140 -6.58 18.95 -4.23
CA TYR A 140 -6.30 20.09 -3.35
C TYR A 140 -7.39 21.15 -3.46
N ASN A 141 -7.69 21.78 -2.33
CA ASN A 141 -8.42 23.03 -2.26
C ASN A 141 -7.60 24.18 -2.88
N ASP A 142 -8.22 25.33 -3.06
CA ASP A 142 -7.58 26.48 -3.71
C ASP A 142 -6.46 27.10 -2.84
N ASP A 143 -6.55 26.94 -1.52
CA ASP A 143 -5.52 27.32 -0.56
C ASP A 143 -4.36 26.31 -0.46
N GLY A 144 -4.40 25.25 -1.27
CA GLY A 144 -3.40 24.21 -1.31
C GLY A 144 -3.53 23.14 -0.22
N THR A 145 -4.56 23.19 0.63
CA THR A 145 -4.81 22.11 1.59
C THR A 145 -5.32 20.85 0.89
N PRO A 146 -4.87 19.65 1.29
CA PRO A 146 -5.36 18.40 0.71
C PRO A 146 -6.84 18.20 1.05
N LYS A 147 -7.63 17.69 0.10
CA LYS A 147 -9.08 17.45 0.28
C LYS A 147 -9.40 16.22 1.13
N SER A 148 -8.41 15.37 1.36
CA SER A 148 -8.53 14.12 2.10
C SER A 148 -7.18 13.76 2.72
N SER A 149 -7.22 12.94 3.76
CA SER A 149 -6.05 12.25 4.29
C SER A 149 -5.81 10.96 3.53
N VAL A 150 -4.56 10.51 3.50
CA VAL A 150 -4.21 9.13 3.10
C VAL A 150 -4.97 8.08 3.92
N LEU A 151 -5.27 8.36 5.19
CA LEU A 151 -6.01 7.46 6.07
C LEU A 151 -7.48 7.30 5.64
N ASP A 152 -8.05 8.28 4.93
CA ASP A 152 -9.47 8.31 4.55
C ASP A 152 -9.74 7.95 3.09
N GLN A 153 -8.81 8.29 2.18
CA GLN A 153 -9.07 8.25 0.74
C GLN A 153 -9.04 6.83 0.18
N GLY A 154 -8.22 5.95 0.76
CA GLY A 154 -7.94 4.61 0.24
C GLY A 154 -7.33 4.61 -1.18
N ALA A 155 -6.77 3.49 -1.62
CA ALA A 155 -6.23 3.31 -2.99
C ALA A 155 -6.96 2.21 -3.79
N GLY A 156 -8.27 2.38 -3.98
CA GLY A 156 -9.16 1.36 -4.57
C GLY A 156 -8.79 0.85 -5.96
N THR A 157 -8.48 1.75 -6.90
CA THR A 157 -8.19 1.37 -8.29
C THR A 157 -6.94 0.49 -8.39
N TYR A 158 -5.85 0.89 -7.73
CA TYR A 158 -4.63 0.10 -7.75
C TYR A 158 -4.82 -1.24 -7.02
N GLY A 159 -5.51 -1.25 -5.88
CA GLY A 159 -5.71 -2.48 -5.14
C GLY A 159 -6.50 -3.51 -5.93
N LYS A 160 -7.56 -3.10 -6.63
CA LYS A 160 -8.35 -3.98 -7.47
C LYS A 160 -7.59 -4.48 -8.70
N ASP A 161 -6.93 -3.58 -9.42
CA ASP A 161 -6.32 -3.90 -10.72
C ASP A 161 -4.93 -4.52 -10.61
N SER A 162 -4.26 -4.44 -9.45
CA SER A 162 -2.85 -4.84 -9.30
C SER A 162 -2.56 -5.59 -8.01
N LEU A 163 -2.90 -5.05 -6.83
CA LEU A 163 -2.47 -5.67 -5.56
C LEU A 163 -3.23 -6.97 -5.26
N LEU A 164 -4.55 -7.01 -5.41
CA LEU A 164 -5.35 -8.22 -5.19
C LEU A 164 -4.90 -9.39 -6.10
N PRO A 165 -4.75 -9.20 -7.43
CA PRO A 165 -4.14 -10.22 -8.29
C PRO A 165 -2.75 -10.67 -7.82
N MET A 166 -1.90 -9.72 -7.40
CA MET A 166 -0.55 -10.02 -6.93
C MET A 166 -0.55 -10.82 -5.63
N LEU A 167 -1.46 -10.55 -4.70
CA LEU A 167 -1.62 -11.34 -3.46
C LEU A 167 -2.02 -12.78 -3.75
N LYS A 168 -2.93 -12.99 -4.71
CA LYS A 168 -3.33 -14.33 -5.14
C LYS A 168 -2.19 -15.07 -5.83
N GLU A 169 -1.45 -14.40 -6.71
CA GLU A 169 -0.32 -15.01 -7.45
C GLU A 169 0.87 -15.33 -6.54
N VAL A 170 1.24 -14.40 -5.65
CA VAL A 170 2.47 -14.49 -4.85
C VAL A 170 2.25 -15.30 -3.57
N TYR A 171 1.11 -15.11 -2.90
CA TYR A 171 0.85 -15.72 -1.59
C TYR A 171 -0.29 -16.75 -1.61
N GLY A 172 -0.90 -17.02 -2.77
CA GLY A 172 -2.06 -17.93 -2.86
C GLY A 172 -3.28 -17.42 -2.10
N HIS A 173 -3.29 -16.14 -1.70
CA HIS A 173 -4.27 -15.60 -0.78
C HIS A 173 -5.41 -14.94 -1.55
N ASN A 174 -6.62 -15.50 -1.42
CA ASN A 174 -7.81 -14.93 -2.03
C ASN A 174 -8.54 -14.04 -1.02
N VAL A 175 -8.43 -12.72 -1.18
CA VAL A 175 -9.08 -11.76 -0.27
C VAL A 175 -10.60 -11.79 -0.43
N GLU A 176 -11.14 -12.39 -1.51
CA GLU A 176 -12.59 -12.55 -1.69
C GLU A 176 -13.24 -13.38 -0.56
N ASP A 177 -12.47 -14.25 0.10
CA ASP A 177 -12.94 -15.15 1.16
C ASP A 177 -12.91 -14.50 2.56
N MET A 178 -12.36 -13.27 2.66
CA MET A 178 -12.28 -12.47 3.89
C MET A 178 -12.81 -11.04 3.65
N ASP A 179 -13.03 -10.27 4.72
CA ASP A 179 -13.38 -8.86 4.53
C ASP A 179 -12.15 -8.01 4.17
N TYR A 180 -11.01 -8.34 4.77
CA TYR A 180 -9.73 -7.70 4.50
C TYR A 180 -8.55 -8.64 4.81
N VAL A 181 -7.37 -8.27 4.32
CA VAL A 181 -6.07 -8.81 4.73
C VAL A 181 -5.17 -7.67 5.18
N ASP A 182 -4.50 -7.84 6.31
CA ASP A 182 -3.44 -6.93 6.76
C ASP A 182 -2.08 -7.40 6.24
N LEU A 183 -1.31 -6.46 5.70
CA LEU A 183 0.01 -6.68 5.15
C LEU A 183 1.03 -5.84 5.92
N GLU A 184 2.05 -6.48 6.49
CA GLU A 184 3.12 -5.85 7.24
C GLU A 184 4.28 -5.45 6.33
N VAL A 185 4.78 -4.22 6.51
CA VAL A 185 6.03 -3.76 5.90
C VAL A 185 7.19 -4.16 6.83
N ASN A 186 7.98 -5.15 6.43
CA ASN A 186 9.08 -5.63 7.26
C ASN A 186 10.29 -4.68 7.22
N LEU A 187 10.31 -3.74 8.15
CA LEU A 187 11.36 -2.72 8.27
C LEU A 187 12.74 -3.27 8.60
N THR A 188 12.83 -4.49 9.14
CA THR A 188 14.12 -5.09 9.52
C THR A 188 14.91 -5.58 8.29
N LYS A 189 14.24 -5.74 7.15
CA LYS A 189 14.82 -6.29 5.91
C LYS A 189 14.78 -5.28 4.78
N ASN A 190 15.53 -4.19 4.89
CA ASN A 190 15.75 -3.28 3.75
C ASN A 190 16.67 -3.95 2.72
N ILE A 191 16.20 -4.14 1.50
CA ILE A 191 16.94 -4.81 0.42
C ILE A 191 17.60 -3.85 -0.58
N ARG A 192 17.77 -2.56 -0.23
CA ARG A 192 18.49 -1.58 -1.05
C ARG A 192 19.88 -2.04 -1.52
N SER A 193 20.52 -2.94 -0.78
CA SER A 193 21.84 -3.48 -1.11
C SER A 193 21.87 -4.32 -2.38
N VAL A 194 20.71 -4.74 -2.89
CA VAL A 194 20.55 -5.46 -4.16
C VAL A 194 21.10 -4.66 -5.35
N ALA A 195 21.04 -3.33 -5.31
CA ALA A 195 21.64 -2.46 -6.33
C ALA A 195 22.67 -1.53 -5.68
N PRO A 196 23.96 -1.92 -5.60
CA PRO A 196 25.01 -1.10 -4.98
C PRO A 196 25.18 0.28 -5.62
N SER A 197 24.80 0.44 -6.90
CA SER A 197 24.80 1.74 -7.60
C SER A 197 23.74 2.71 -7.08
N GLY A 198 22.77 2.23 -6.28
CA GLY A 198 21.60 2.99 -5.87
C GLY A 198 20.56 3.16 -6.97
N ILE A 199 20.73 2.55 -8.16
CA ILE A 199 19.80 2.67 -9.29
C ILE A 199 18.91 1.42 -9.38
N PHE A 200 17.61 1.62 -9.24
CA PHE A 200 16.61 0.56 -9.27
C PHE A 200 15.65 0.76 -10.45
N ASN A 201 15.51 -0.26 -11.29
CA ASN A 201 14.51 -0.35 -12.36
C ASN A 201 13.34 -1.18 -11.85
N LEU A 202 12.38 -0.51 -11.22
CA LEU A 202 11.25 -1.16 -10.56
C LEU A 202 10.20 -1.58 -11.60
N PRO A 203 9.70 -2.83 -11.55
CA PRO A 203 8.66 -3.30 -12.45
C PRO A 203 7.36 -2.52 -12.29
N LYS A 204 6.67 -2.29 -13.41
CA LYS A 204 5.35 -1.65 -13.48
C LYS A 204 4.46 -2.38 -14.46
N LEU A 205 3.15 -2.33 -14.22
CA LEU A 205 2.16 -2.76 -15.20
C LEU A 205 1.65 -1.54 -15.97
N ILE A 206 1.58 -1.67 -17.29
CA ILE A 206 0.92 -0.67 -18.12
C ILE A 206 -0.58 -0.79 -17.86
N THR A 207 -1.21 0.28 -17.38
CA THR A 207 -2.64 0.25 -17.00
C THR A 207 -3.59 0.72 -18.09
N ARG A 208 -3.08 1.30 -19.20
CA ARG A 208 -3.88 1.93 -20.27
C ARG A 208 -3.31 1.68 -21.67
N GLY A 209 -4.17 1.80 -22.68
CA GLY A 209 -3.83 1.68 -24.10
C GLY A 209 -3.64 0.24 -24.58
N GLU A 210 -3.17 0.07 -25.82
CA GLU A 210 -3.02 -1.24 -26.48
C GLU A 210 -2.03 -2.18 -25.78
N LYS A 211 -1.12 -1.62 -24.98
CA LYS A 211 -0.13 -2.38 -24.20
C LYS A 211 -0.57 -2.64 -22.76
N LYS A 212 -1.85 -2.38 -22.41
CA LYS A 212 -2.37 -2.66 -21.07
C LYS A 212 -2.06 -4.10 -20.65
N GLY A 213 -1.58 -4.27 -19.42
CA GLY A 213 -1.18 -5.55 -18.84
C GLY A 213 0.25 -5.98 -19.17
N LYS A 214 0.97 -5.29 -20.06
CA LYS A 214 2.39 -5.57 -20.31
C LYS A 214 3.27 -4.97 -19.21
N ALA A 215 4.42 -5.60 -18.99
CA ALA A 215 5.46 -5.08 -18.10
C ALA A 215 6.14 -3.84 -18.69
N ASP A 216 6.41 -2.88 -17.82
CA ASP A 216 7.21 -1.68 -18.03
C ASP A 216 8.14 -1.53 -16.81
N PHE A 217 9.08 -0.57 -16.85
CA PHE A 217 9.96 -0.30 -15.72
C PHE A 217 10.05 1.20 -15.45
N VAL A 218 10.16 1.56 -14.17
CA VAL A 218 10.46 2.92 -13.74
C VAL A 218 11.81 2.94 -13.04
N ARG A 219 12.67 3.87 -13.44
CA ARG A 219 13.94 4.12 -12.76
C ARG A 219 13.70 4.91 -11.47
N ARG A 220 14.22 4.41 -10.36
CA ARG A 220 14.30 5.05 -9.04
C ARG A 220 15.75 5.09 -8.60
N GLU A 221 16.07 6.08 -7.78
CA GLU A 221 17.42 6.26 -7.26
C GLU A 221 17.38 6.38 -5.74
N ASN A 222 18.28 5.66 -5.07
CA ASN A 222 18.50 5.69 -3.63
C ASN A 222 17.22 5.48 -2.79
N VAL A 223 16.30 4.65 -3.27
CA VAL A 223 15.08 4.30 -2.54
C VAL A 223 15.31 3.12 -1.58
N ASP A 224 14.62 3.15 -0.44
CA ASP A 224 14.54 2.00 0.46
C ASP A 224 13.46 1.04 -0.03
N ILE A 225 13.72 -0.27 0.08
CA ILE A 225 12.82 -1.32 -0.42
C ILE A 225 12.64 -2.37 0.67
N PHE A 226 11.39 -2.67 0.99
CA PHE A 226 11.03 -3.58 2.09
C PHE A 226 10.08 -4.68 1.60
N PRO A 227 10.17 -5.90 2.15
CA PRO A 227 9.14 -6.92 1.99
C PRO A 227 7.79 -6.47 2.54
N LEU A 228 6.72 -6.77 1.81
CA LEU A 228 5.33 -6.59 2.22
C LEU A 228 4.70 -7.97 2.37
N MET A 229 4.49 -8.41 3.61
CA MET A 229 4.11 -9.80 3.93
C MET A 229 2.71 -9.85 4.52
N ILE A 230 1.99 -10.97 4.35
CA ILE A 230 0.72 -11.18 5.06
C ILE A 230 1.00 -11.19 6.56
N ALA A 231 0.33 -10.31 7.30
CA ALA A 231 0.42 -10.30 8.76
C ALA A 231 -0.31 -11.53 9.31
N THR A 232 0.38 -12.33 10.12
CA THR A 232 -0.28 -13.40 10.87
C THR A 232 -1.14 -12.75 11.96
N PRO A 233 -2.42 -13.08 12.09
CA PRO A 233 -3.23 -12.55 13.18
C PRO A 233 -2.61 -12.98 14.51
N SER A 234 -2.19 -12.02 15.33
CA SER A 234 -1.84 -12.29 16.71
C SER A 234 -3.12 -12.77 17.40
N ILE A 235 -3.22 -14.05 17.73
CA ILE A 235 -4.30 -14.55 18.58
C ILE A 235 -4.20 -13.77 19.90
N PRO A 236 -5.22 -12.98 20.29
CA PRO A 236 -5.22 -12.41 21.62
C PRO A 236 -5.20 -13.58 22.61
N VAL A 237 -4.20 -13.63 23.48
CA VAL A 237 -4.20 -14.56 24.61
C VAL A 237 -5.42 -14.17 25.45
N VAL A 238 -6.51 -14.90 25.27
CA VAL A 238 -7.65 -14.82 26.19
C VAL A 238 -7.10 -15.40 27.48
N GLU A 239 -6.77 -14.54 28.43
CA GLU A 239 -6.45 -14.91 29.79
C GLU A 239 -7.66 -15.69 30.31
N ALA A 240 -7.52 -17.02 30.39
CA ALA A 240 -8.60 -17.90 30.75
C ALA A 240 -9.09 -17.54 32.15
N ALA A 241 -10.23 -16.87 32.24
CA ALA A 241 -10.94 -16.65 33.48
C ALA A 241 -11.28 -18.02 34.08
N ALA A 242 -10.53 -18.41 35.09
CA ALA A 242 -10.82 -19.57 35.91
C ALA A 242 -12.03 -19.26 36.78
N GLU A 243 -13.19 -19.80 36.44
CA GLU A 243 -14.22 -20.10 37.46
C GLU A 243 -15.10 -21.26 37.00
N ILE A 244 -14.70 -22.48 37.35
CA ILE A 244 -15.58 -23.65 37.32
C ILE A 244 -16.43 -23.59 38.61
N ALA A 245 -17.63 -23.02 38.52
CA ALA A 245 -18.63 -23.22 39.55
C ALA A 245 -19.37 -24.54 39.26
N VAL A 246 -18.98 -25.61 39.95
CA VAL A 246 -19.74 -26.87 39.97
C VAL A 246 -21.00 -26.64 40.83
N PRO A 247 -22.23 -26.80 40.30
CA PRO A 247 -23.41 -26.75 41.15
C PRO A 247 -23.47 -28.01 42.04
N ALA A 248 -23.63 -27.79 43.34
CA ALA A 248 -23.74 -28.84 44.35
C ALA A 248 -24.95 -29.77 44.08
N ALA A 249 -24.74 -31.07 44.25
CA ALA A 249 -25.76 -32.11 44.12
C ALA A 249 -26.90 -31.94 45.16
N PRO A 250 -28.14 -32.34 44.85
CA PRO A 250 -29.25 -32.25 45.79
C PRO A 250 -29.13 -33.27 46.92
N ALA A 251 -29.38 -32.83 48.14
CA ALA A 251 -29.43 -33.68 49.33
C ALA A 251 -30.61 -34.66 49.26
N ILE A 252 -30.31 -35.94 49.43
CA ILE A 252 -31.28 -37.02 49.63
C ILE A 252 -31.82 -36.88 51.05
N ALA A 253 -33.11 -36.60 51.19
CA ALA A 253 -33.79 -36.65 52.49
C ALA A 253 -34.17 -38.10 52.80
N SER A 254 -33.61 -38.65 53.88
CA SER A 254 -34.08 -39.89 54.51
C SER A 254 -34.44 -39.61 55.96
N ALA A 255 -35.75 -39.49 56.22
CA ALA A 255 -36.48 -39.92 57.43
C ALA A 255 -37.94 -39.46 57.29
#